data_AF-A0A933BZZ8-F1
#
_entry.id   AF-A0A933BZZ8-F1
#
_cell.length_a   1.000
_cell.length_b   1.000
_cell.length_c   1.000
_cell.angle_alpha   90.00
_cell.angle_beta   90.00
_cell.angle_gamma   90.00
#
_symmetry.space_group_name_H-M   'P 1'
#
loop_
_entity.id
_entity.type
_entity.pdbx_description
1 polymer ?
#
loop_
_entity_poly.entity_id
_entity_poly.type
_entity_poly.pdbx_seq_one_letter_code
_entity_poly.pdbx_strand_id
1 'polypeptide(L)'
;RDIERNGAGAREAERYYRIIRDFLKAAARVWGETWGNANSMVTRPVTLKAMIRVCADLNREEGEELEEGRVQLWAGRLAPWGECKRDFRADGFYERFPAKGQIERVGKIHRYLARAASIEVTRERVPA
;
A
#
# COMPACT_ATOMS: atom_id res chain seq x y z
N ARG A 1 17.28 -21.96 8.46
CA ARG A 1 17.45 -20.80 9.37
C ARG A 1 16.05 -20.32 9.65
N ASP A 2 15.54 -20.78 10.78
CA ASP A 2 14.15 -21.17 10.92
C ASP A 2 13.33 -20.03 11.50
N ILE A 3 12.18 -19.78 10.89
CA ILE A 3 11.21 -18.75 11.27
C ILE A 3 10.55 -19.08 12.64
N GLU A 4 10.88 -20.21 13.25
CA GLU A 4 10.13 -20.78 14.38
C GLU A 4 10.62 -20.41 15.78
N ARG A 5 11.75 -19.72 15.96
CA ARG A 5 12.37 -19.69 17.29
C ARG A 5 11.84 -18.68 18.30
N ASN A 6 10.71 -18.02 18.05
CA ASN A 6 10.01 -17.24 19.07
C ASN A 6 8.50 -17.36 18.83
N GLY A 7 7.72 -17.75 19.85
CA GLY A 7 6.24 -17.70 19.82
C GLY A 7 5.63 -16.30 19.58
N ALA A 8 6.47 -15.31 19.29
CA ALA A 8 6.13 -14.01 18.72
C ALA A 8 5.89 -14.08 17.20
N GLY A 9 6.64 -14.89 16.45
CA GLY A 9 6.61 -14.88 14.98
C GLY A 9 5.26 -15.26 14.36
N ALA A 10 4.63 -16.33 14.86
CA ALA A 10 3.32 -16.74 14.35
C ALA A 10 2.20 -15.74 14.70
N ARG A 11 2.20 -15.21 15.93
CA ARG A 11 1.22 -14.21 16.38
C ARG A 11 1.40 -12.86 15.68
N GLU A 12 2.64 -12.44 15.46
CA GLU A 12 2.97 -11.25 14.70
C GLU A 12 2.61 -11.41 13.22
N ALA A 13 2.89 -12.57 12.63
CA ALA A 13 2.48 -12.86 11.25
C ALA A 13 0.96 -12.76 11.09
N GLU A 14 0.18 -13.32 12.02
CA GLU A 14 -1.28 -13.19 12.01
C GLU A 14 -1.72 -11.72 12.18
N ARG A 15 -1.09 -10.97 13.10
CA ARG A 15 -1.36 -9.52 13.27
C ARG A 15 -1.12 -8.74 11.98
N TYR A 16 0.04 -8.91 11.35
CA TYR A 16 0.38 -8.22 10.11
C TYR A 16 -0.50 -8.65 8.95
N TYR A 17 -0.83 -9.94 8.86
CA TYR A 17 -1.76 -10.44 7.86
C TYR A 17 -3.12 -9.75 7.97
N ARG A 18 -3.70 -9.64 9.18
CA ARG A 18 -4.99 -8.97 9.38
C ARG A 18 -4.94 -7.50 8.95
N ILE A 19 -3.89 -6.78 9.31
CA ILE A 19 -3.64 -5.39 8.89
C ILE A 19 -3.58 -5.28 7.35
N ILE A 20 -2.71 -6.05 6.71
CA ILE A 20 -2.51 -5.99 5.26
C ILE A 20 -3.77 -6.43 4.51
N ARG A 21 -4.44 -7.50 4.96
CA ARG A 21 -5.69 -7.99 4.38
C ARG A 21 -6.76 -6.91 4.38
N ASP A 22 -6.97 -6.23 5.50
CA ASP A 22 -8.00 -5.22 5.64
C ASP A 22 -7.67 -3.96 4.84
N PHE A 23 -6.39 -3.58 4.78
CA PHE A 23 -5.90 -2.54 3.87
C PHE A 23 -6.15 -2.86 2.40
N LEU A 24 -5.80 -4.06 1.95
CA LEU A 24 -6.00 -4.45 0.56
C LEU A 24 -7.50 -4.54 0.21
N LYS A 25 -8.37 -4.93 1.15
CA LYS A 25 -9.83 -4.83 0.97
C LYS A 25 -10.30 -3.38 0.82
N ALA A 26 -9.80 -2.47 1.63
CA ALA A 26 -10.12 -1.04 1.55
C ALA A 26 -9.64 -0.45 0.21
N ALA A 27 -8.38 -0.72 -0.16
CA ALA A 27 -7.79 -0.28 -1.42
C ALA A 27 -8.57 -0.82 -2.63
N ALA A 28 -8.93 -2.11 -2.64
CA ALA A 28 -9.70 -2.73 -3.72
C ALA A 28 -11.05 -2.03 -3.94
N ARG A 29 -11.73 -1.61 -2.87
CA ARG A 29 -12.98 -0.84 -2.98
C ARG A 29 -12.78 0.51 -3.66
N VAL A 30 -11.71 1.24 -3.33
CA VAL A 30 -11.43 2.55 -3.92
C VAL A 30 -10.99 2.44 -5.38
N TRP A 31 -10.09 1.51 -5.68
CA TRP A 31 -9.63 1.26 -7.05
C TRP A 31 -10.78 0.75 -7.95
N GLY A 32 -11.71 -0.03 -7.39
CA GLY A 32 -12.88 -0.52 -8.12
C GLY A 32 -12.46 -1.36 -9.33
N GLU A 33 -12.99 -1.03 -10.51
CA GLU A 33 -12.75 -1.76 -11.77
C GLU A 33 -11.27 -1.87 -12.19
N THR A 34 -10.38 -1.01 -11.68
CA THR A 34 -8.96 -1.07 -12.00
C THR A 34 -8.20 -2.10 -11.16
N TRP A 35 -8.82 -2.64 -10.11
CA TRP A 35 -8.24 -3.68 -9.26
C TRP A 35 -8.26 -5.03 -9.97
N GLY A 36 -7.08 -5.63 -10.19
CA GLY A 36 -6.96 -6.92 -10.90
C GLY A 36 -7.12 -6.82 -12.42
N ASN A 37 -7.37 -5.64 -12.97
CA ASN A 37 -7.51 -5.42 -14.41
C ASN A 37 -6.15 -5.54 -15.13
N ALA A 38 -6.11 -6.31 -16.22
CA ALA A 38 -4.87 -6.55 -16.98
C ALA A 38 -4.26 -5.26 -17.59
N ASN A 39 -5.10 -4.28 -17.94
CA ASN A 39 -4.72 -2.99 -18.52
C ASN A 39 -4.38 -1.94 -17.45
N SER A 40 -4.24 -2.38 -16.19
CA SER A 40 -3.93 -1.55 -15.03
C SER A 40 -2.68 -2.07 -14.32
N MET A 41 -1.94 -1.14 -13.72
CA MET A 41 -0.72 -1.39 -12.95
C MET A 41 -1.00 -1.47 -11.45
N VAL A 42 -2.25 -1.28 -11.01
CA VAL A 42 -2.65 -1.20 -9.59
C VAL A 42 -2.25 -2.45 -8.80
N THR A 43 -2.47 -3.65 -9.34
CA THR A 43 -2.18 -4.92 -8.65
C THR A 43 -0.86 -5.57 -9.09
N ARG A 44 -0.01 -4.84 -9.82
CA ARG A 44 1.33 -5.35 -10.18
C ARG A 44 2.27 -5.30 -8.97
N PRO A 45 3.31 -6.17 -8.90
CA PRO A 45 4.16 -6.28 -7.72
C PRO A 45 4.77 -4.96 -7.23
N VAL A 46 5.18 -4.08 -8.15
CA VAL A 46 5.75 -2.77 -7.83
C VAL A 46 4.77 -1.85 -7.10
N THR A 47 3.50 -1.84 -7.53
CA THR A 47 2.45 -1.01 -6.95
C THR A 47 1.94 -1.61 -5.65
N LEU A 48 1.79 -2.94 -5.58
CA LEU A 48 1.44 -3.63 -4.32
C LEU A 48 2.48 -3.36 -3.23
N LYS A 49 3.78 -3.44 -3.56
CA LYS A 49 4.85 -3.12 -2.59
C LYS A 49 4.76 -1.67 -2.11
N ALA A 50 4.49 -0.72 -3.00
CA ALA A 50 4.31 0.68 -2.64
C ALA A 50 3.06 0.90 -1.77
N MET A 51 1.94 0.25 -2.10
CA MET A 51 0.70 0.28 -1.32
C MET A 51 0.88 -0.31 0.08
N ILE A 52 1.65 -1.40 0.23
CA ILE A 52 1.97 -1.97 1.56
C ILE A 52 2.80 -0.99 2.40
N ARG A 53 3.68 -0.19 1.78
CA ARG A 53 4.38 0.89 2.50
C ARG A 53 3.42 1.98 2.98
N VAL A 54 2.44 2.37 2.15
CA VAL A 54 1.36 3.28 2.59
C VAL A 54 0.54 2.66 3.73
N CYS A 55 0.24 1.36 3.68
CA CYS A 55 -0.45 0.65 4.76
C CYS A 55 0.31 0.78 6.09
N ALA A 56 1.63 0.63 6.08
CA ALA A 56 2.44 0.75 7.29
C ALA A 56 2.39 2.18 7.86
N ASP A 57 2.40 3.21 7.00
CA ASP A 57 2.28 4.60 7.41
C ASP A 57 0.88 4.92 7.95
N LEU A 58 -0.18 4.52 7.24
CA LEU A 58 -1.57 4.72 7.67
C LEU A 58 -1.87 4.02 9.01
N ASN A 59 -1.40 2.79 9.17
CA ASN A 59 -1.58 2.03 10.42
C ASN A 59 -0.88 2.68 11.62
N ARG A 60 0.19 3.44 11.39
CA ARG A 60 0.87 4.21 12.43
C ARG A 60 0.06 5.43 12.88
N GLU A 61 -0.61 6.10 11.94
CA GLU A 61 -1.44 7.28 12.25
C GLU A 61 -2.73 6.90 13.01
N GLU A 62 -3.40 5.85 12.56
CA GLU A 62 -4.75 5.48 13.06
C GLU A 62 -4.69 4.58 14.31
N GLY A 63 -3.53 4.03 14.65
CA GLY A 63 -3.33 3.13 15.79
C GLY A 63 -3.59 1.65 15.48
N GLU A 64 -2.76 0.76 16.03
CA GLU A 64 -2.75 -0.67 15.68
C GLU A 64 -3.97 -1.46 16.20
N GLU A 65 -4.72 -0.90 17.16
CA GLU A 65 -5.76 -1.59 17.91
C GLU A 65 -7.15 -1.56 17.25
N LEU A 66 -7.36 -0.70 16.25
CA LEU A 66 -8.68 -0.56 15.61
C LEU A 66 -8.95 -1.73 14.65
N GLU A 67 -9.56 -2.83 15.10
CA GLU A 67 -9.92 -3.96 14.22
C GLU A 67 -11.30 -3.80 13.58
N GLU A 68 -12.30 -3.39 14.36
CA GLU A 68 -13.67 -3.22 13.89
C GLU A 68 -13.82 -1.94 13.06
N GLY A 69 -14.53 -2.01 11.94
CA GLY A 69 -14.75 -0.85 11.05
C GLY A 69 -13.50 -0.36 10.28
N ARG A 70 -12.31 -0.95 10.52
CA ARG A 70 -11.04 -0.57 9.88
C ARG A 70 -11.14 -0.45 8.36
N VAL A 71 -11.77 -1.42 7.69
CA VAL A 71 -11.90 -1.42 6.23
C VAL A 71 -12.68 -0.20 5.72
N GLN A 72 -13.75 0.20 6.42
CA GLN A 72 -14.58 1.35 6.07
C GLN A 72 -13.82 2.65 6.32
N LEU A 73 -13.18 2.78 7.48
CA LEU A 73 -12.35 3.94 7.84
C LEU A 73 -11.25 4.14 6.78
N TRP A 74 -10.48 3.09 6.49
CA TRP A 74 -9.38 3.16 5.55
C TRP A 74 -9.86 3.37 4.12
N ALA A 75 -11.00 2.83 3.72
CA ALA A 75 -11.57 3.16 2.41
C ALA A 75 -11.90 4.67 2.31
N GLY A 76 -12.34 5.30 3.39
CA GLY A 76 -12.53 6.74 3.48
C GLY A 76 -11.22 7.52 3.36
N ARG A 77 -10.18 7.14 4.12
CA ARG A 77 -8.84 7.74 4.03
C ARG A 77 -8.22 7.62 2.64
N LEU A 78 -8.40 6.46 2.00
CA LEU A 78 -7.84 6.14 0.69
C LEU A 78 -8.67 6.68 -0.48
N ALA A 79 -9.89 7.18 -0.25
CA ALA A 79 -10.83 7.63 -1.30
C ALA A 79 -10.20 8.50 -2.40
N PRO A 80 -9.25 9.43 -2.11
CA PRO A 80 -8.59 10.24 -3.15
C PRO A 80 -7.83 9.43 -4.21
N TRP A 81 -7.46 8.17 -3.94
CA TRP A 81 -6.86 7.28 -4.95
C TRP A 81 -7.78 7.01 -6.13
N GLY A 82 -9.09 7.24 -5.98
CA GLY A 82 -10.05 7.16 -7.07
C GLY A 82 -9.68 8.06 -8.25
N GLU A 83 -9.13 9.25 -7.98
CA GLU A 83 -8.69 10.22 -8.98
C GLU A 83 -7.36 9.81 -9.65
N CYS A 84 -6.56 8.99 -8.96
CA CYS A 84 -5.28 8.50 -9.46
C CYS A 84 -5.40 7.38 -10.51
N LYS A 85 -6.58 6.79 -10.72
CA LYS A 85 -6.79 5.61 -11.59
C LYS A 85 -6.15 5.74 -12.98
N ARG A 86 -6.24 6.94 -13.57
CA ARG A 86 -5.68 7.21 -14.91
C ARG A 86 -4.16 7.07 -14.95
N ASP A 87 -3.48 7.42 -13.87
CA ASP A 87 -2.02 7.37 -13.78
C ASP A 87 -1.50 5.93 -13.71
N PHE A 88 -2.34 4.99 -13.29
CA PHE A 88 -2.02 3.57 -13.20
C PHE A 88 -2.46 2.73 -14.40
N ARG A 89 -2.93 3.33 -15.50
CA ARG A 89 -3.11 2.59 -16.76
C ARG A 89 -1.79 1.98 -17.21
N ALA A 90 -1.81 0.78 -17.78
CA ALA A 90 -0.61 0.13 -18.31
C ALA A 90 0.12 1.04 -19.31
N ASP A 91 -0.64 1.62 -20.24
CA ASP A 91 -0.14 2.56 -21.21
C ASP A 91 0.29 3.88 -20.54
N GLY A 92 1.56 4.24 -20.70
CA GLY A 92 2.13 5.46 -20.14
C GLY A 92 2.57 5.36 -18.67
N PHE A 93 2.47 4.18 -18.04
CA PHE A 93 2.81 4.02 -16.62
C PHE A 93 4.29 4.33 -16.34
N TYR A 94 5.19 3.85 -17.19
CA TYR A 94 6.62 3.97 -16.99
C TYR A 94 7.10 5.41 -17.20
N GLU A 95 6.42 6.15 -18.07
CA GLU A 95 6.62 7.56 -18.37
C GLU A 95 6.09 8.44 -17.23
N ARG A 96 4.94 8.07 -16.62
CA ARG A 96 4.37 8.76 -15.45
C ARG A 96 5.17 8.49 -14.16
N PHE A 97 5.71 7.29 -14.02
CA PHE A 97 6.57 6.89 -12.90
C PHE A 97 7.98 6.51 -13.39
N PRO A 98 8.73 7.48 -13.96
CA PRO A 98 10.06 7.23 -14.51
C PRO A 98 11.01 6.92 -13.36
N ALA A 99 11.88 5.93 -13.53
CA ALA A 99 12.79 5.49 -12.47
C ALA A 99 13.94 4.68 -13.08
N LYS A 100 15.13 4.76 -12.48
CA LYS A 100 16.31 3.97 -12.85
C LYS A 100 16.15 2.48 -12.55
N GLY A 101 15.20 2.12 -11.67
CA GLY A 101 14.91 0.73 -11.31
C GLY A 101 13.66 0.59 -10.43
N GLN A 102 13.34 -0.65 -10.07
CA GLN A 102 12.11 -0.97 -9.32
C GLN A 102 12.10 -0.33 -7.92
N ILE A 103 13.24 -0.27 -7.22
CA ILE A 103 13.33 0.33 -5.88
C ILE A 103 12.91 1.81 -5.92
N GLU A 104 13.49 2.58 -6.84
CA GLU A 104 13.15 3.99 -7.01
C GLU A 104 11.68 4.16 -7.42
N ARG A 105 11.17 3.29 -8.31
CA ARG A 105 9.77 3.35 -8.74
C ARG A 105 8.80 3.10 -7.57
N VAL A 106 9.06 2.10 -6.74
CA VAL A 106 8.28 1.85 -5.51
C VAL A 106 8.27 3.09 -4.63
N GLY A 107 9.43 3.73 -4.41
CA GLY A 107 9.51 4.95 -3.62
C GLY A 107 8.72 6.13 -4.21
N LYS A 108 8.71 6.27 -5.54
CA LYS A 108 7.90 7.30 -6.23
C LYS A 108 6.40 7.04 -6.08
N ILE A 109 5.94 5.81 -6.33
CA ILE A 109 4.55 5.42 -6.19
C ILE A 109 4.08 5.56 -4.74
N HIS A 110 4.89 5.14 -3.77
CA HIS A 110 4.60 5.27 -2.34
C HIS A 110 4.35 6.72 -1.96
N ARG A 111 5.26 7.63 -2.29
CA ARG A 111 5.09 9.07 -2.00
C ARG A 111 3.90 9.68 -2.73
N TYR A 112 3.66 9.27 -3.97
CA TYR A 112 2.53 9.75 -4.77
C TYR A 112 1.20 9.35 -4.11
N LEU A 113 1.02 8.08 -3.76
CA LEU A 113 -0.19 7.56 -3.14
C LEU A 113 -0.40 8.08 -1.71
N ALA A 114 0.67 8.15 -0.91
CA ALA A 114 0.58 8.70 0.44
C ALA A 114 0.19 10.18 0.41
N ARG A 115 0.78 10.98 -0.51
CA ARG A 115 0.40 12.38 -0.71
C ARG A 115 -1.06 12.52 -1.10
N ALA A 116 -1.55 11.70 -2.04
CA ALA A 116 -2.93 11.76 -2.48
C ALA A 116 -3.92 11.52 -1.32
N ALA A 117 -3.57 10.64 -0.38
CA ALA A 117 -4.39 10.31 0.78
C ALA A 117 -4.06 11.11 2.05
N SER A 118 -3.20 12.14 1.96
CA SER A 118 -2.72 12.94 3.09
C SER A 118 -2.16 12.08 4.24
N ILE A 119 -1.35 11.08 3.90
CA ILE A 119 -0.66 10.18 4.85
C ILE A 119 0.80 10.61 4.96
N GLU A 120 1.29 10.75 6.19
CA GLU A 120 2.67 11.08 6.50
C GLU A 120 3.60 9.91 6.18
N VAL A 121 4.54 10.15 5.26
CA VAL A 121 5.53 9.15 4.87
C VAL A 121 6.68 9.15 5.85
N THR A 122 6.88 8.03 6.55
CA THR A 122 8.11 7.86 7.33
C THR A 122 9.29 7.70 6.39
N ARG A 123 10.32 8.54 6.56
CA ARG A 123 11.56 8.38 5.82
C ARG A 123 12.19 7.04 6.21
N GLU A 124 12.35 6.15 5.24
CA GLU A 124 13.11 4.92 5.40
C GLU A 124 14.52 5.31 5.90
N ARG A 125 14.85 4.97 7.16
CA ARG A 125 16.21 5.06 7.66
C ARG A 125 16.99 4.02 6.85
N VAL A 126 17.74 4.46 5.85
CA VAL A 126 18.70 3.58 5.19
C VAL A 126 19.72 3.21 6.28
N PRO A 127 19.82 1.93 6.69
CA PRO A 127 20.91 1.55 7.57
C PRO A 127 22.21 1.83 6.82
N ALA A 128 23.11 2.55 7.49
CA ALA A 128 24.45 2.82 6.99
C ALA A 128 25.23 1.51 6.77
#